data_AF-A0A9D9UYH0-F1
#
_entry.id   AF-A0A9D9UYH0-F1
#
_cell.length_a   1.000
_cell.length_b   1.000
_cell.length_c   1.000
_cell.angle_alpha   90.00
_cell.angle_beta   90.00
_cell.angle_gamma   90.00
#
_symmetry.space_group_name_H-M   'P 1'
#
loop_
_entity.id
_entity.type
_entity.pdbx_description
1 polymer ?
#
loop_
_entity_poly.entity_id
_entity_poly.type
_entity_poly.pdbx_seq_one_letter_code
_entity_poly.pdbx_strand_id
1 'polypeptide(L)'
;MSIFKKYKIIISTIAFLGLIVSSSAHALVDVFIDSGEVDLNPTSFSFGGDVVGAGTGFSMIPVWGVTATSLTNSAPSITPSADGSFSGSITGLTPNTTYYYQFVDAADNTIKLTTVDSFITPLVISDADDGKDAINLTGSSPGTSNPNCTNGDDSYCLLAPIPGISEVNPANTDLGDYLNIIIKFAIGFAGALAVIMMVLGGIQYMSTDALSGKSEGRERITYALGGLLLALASYLILNTINPNLVNLHLGIRAVDIAYEEEPYDPFGFKDDTGPLPVGAVAKCPEGIVNIETSGGNMYVCQRISTQVQAMINEAWSDGVKLSGGGFRTAAEQIALRAQNCGEENIYNQDAVCKPPTAYPGYSNHESGLAIDFRCDGVGMNSQSSPCFVWLANKSNNPTLINFSKEPWHWSVDGK
;
A
#
# COMPACT_ATOMS: atom_id res chain seq x y z
N MET A 1 -12.68 -34.34 -11.07
CA MET A 1 -11.67 -34.58 -12.12
C MET A 1 -12.41 -34.81 -13.44
N SER A 2 -12.12 -34.01 -14.47
CA SER A 2 -12.76 -34.02 -15.82
C SER A 2 -13.98 -33.10 -16.05
N ILE A 3 -13.82 -31.78 -16.04
CA ILE A 3 -14.69 -30.85 -16.80
C ILE A 3 -13.89 -29.72 -17.54
N PHE A 4 -12.64 -29.41 -17.16
CA PHE A 4 -11.89 -28.27 -17.73
C PHE A 4 -11.24 -28.44 -19.12
N LYS A 5 -11.49 -29.53 -19.86
CA LYS A 5 -10.81 -29.79 -21.15
C LYS A 5 -11.56 -29.37 -22.42
N LYS A 6 -12.68 -28.63 -22.34
CA LYS A 6 -13.56 -28.40 -23.50
C LYS A 6 -13.65 -26.97 -24.09
N TYR A 7 -12.92 -25.98 -23.57
CA TYR A 7 -12.99 -24.60 -24.08
C TYR A 7 -11.66 -24.06 -24.64
N LYS A 8 -10.93 -24.89 -25.41
CA LYS A 8 -9.67 -24.46 -26.08
C LYS A 8 -9.72 -24.51 -27.62
N ILE A 9 -10.92 -24.57 -28.20
CA ILE A 9 -11.12 -24.55 -29.66
C ILE A 9 -12.24 -23.55 -29.93
N ILE A 10 -12.05 -22.69 -30.93
CA ILE A 10 -12.91 -21.56 -31.36
C ILE A 10 -12.46 -20.21 -30.77
N ILE A 11 -11.41 -19.62 -31.36
CA ILE A 11 -11.33 -18.24 -31.90
C ILE A 11 -10.06 -18.25 -32.77
N SER A 12 -10.21 -18.66 -34.03
CA SER A 12 -9.17 -18.51 -35.06
C SER A 12 -9.85 -18.43 -36.41
N THR A 13 -10.31 -17.21 -36.76
CA THR A 13 -10.46 -16.67 -38.11
C THR A 13 -11.17 -15.33 -38.00
N ILE A 14 -10.44 -14.22 -38.11
CA ILE A 14 -10.81 -12.97 -38.80
C ILE A 14 -9.61 -12.00 -38.72
N ALA A 15 -9.20 -11.51 -39.90
CA ALA A 15 -8.19 -10.47 -40.19
C ALA A 15 -6.72 -10.88 -39.94
N PHE A 16 -5.82 -10.91 -40.93
CA PHE A 16 -5.51 -9.82 -41.86
C PHE A 16 -4.91 -10.38 -43.17
N LEU A 17 -5.44 -9.91 -44.31
CA LEU A 17 -4.85 -10.13 -45.64
C LEU A 17 -3.94 -8.92 -45.94
N GLY A 18 -2.64 -9.14 -46.12
CA GLY A 18 -1.67 -8.12 -46.52
C GLY A 18 -0.24 -8.67 -46.65
N LEU A 19 0.11 -9.08 -47.89
CA LEU A 19 1.41 -9.40 -48.53
C LEU A 19 2.73 -8.96 -47.83
N ILE A 20 3.93 -9.55 -47.97
CA ILE A 20 4.51 -10.74 -48.65
C ILE A 20 5.94 -10.94 -48.10
N VAL A 21 6.28 -12.20 -47.76
CA VAL A 21 7.57 -12.95 -47.86
C VAL A 21 8.89 -12.36 -47.33
N SER A 22 9.43 -12.99 -46.27
CA SER A 22 10.81 -13.54 -46.30
C SER A 22 11.02 -14.66 -45.26
N SER A 23 11.30 -15.86 -45.77
CA SER A 23 12.04 -17.00 -45.19
C SER A 23 12.28 -17.08 -43.66
N SER A 24 11.52 -17.93 -42.99
CA SER A 24 11.98 -19.20 -42.39
C SER A 24 10.80 -19.77 -41.60
N ALA A 25 10.43 -21.01 -41.90
CA ALA A 25 9.34 -21.70 -41.22
C ALA A 25 9.78 -22.06 -39.80
N HIS A 26 9.63 -21.13 -38.86
CA HIS A 26 9.58 -21.44 -37.44
C HIS A 26 8.12 -21.68 -37.09
N ALA A 27 7.83 -22.83 -36.51
CA ALA A 27 6.54 -23.08 -35.89
C ALA A 27 6.21 -21.92 -34.96
N LEU A 28 4.94 -21.49 -34.92
CA LEU A 28 4.50 -20.43 -34.00
C LEU A 28 4.67 -20.95 -32.58
N VAL A 29 5.79 -20.60 -31.94
CA VAL A 29 6.04 -20.88 -30.53
C VAL A 29 5.54 -19.68 -29.74
N ASP A 30 4.49 -19.87 -28.97
CA ASP A 30 3.93 -18.85 -28.08
C ASP A 30 4.45 -19.09 -26.66
N VAL A 31 5.01 -18.04 -26.05
CA VAL A 31 5.52 -18.06 -24.68
C VAL A 31 4.62 -17.18 -23.80
N PHE A 32 4.07 -17.75 -22.74
CA PHE A 32 3.21 -17.07 -21.78
C PHE A 32 3.89 -17.00 -20.42
N ILE A 33 3.88 -15.83 -19.78
CA ILE A 33 4.37 -15.64 -18.42
C ILE A 33 3.16 -15.62 -17.48
N ASP A 34 3.17 -16.45 -16.45
CA ASP A 34 2.13 -16.47 -15.44
C ASP A 34 2.42 -15.42 -14.36
N SER A 35 1.57 -14.41 -14.27
CA SER A 35 1.65 -13.38 -13.23
C SER A 35 1.58 -13.94 -11.80
N GLY A 36 1.05 -15.15 -11.60
CA GLY A 36 0.97 -15.83 -10.31
C GLY A 36 2.26 -16.55 -9.88
N GLU A 37 3.25 -16.68 -10.76
CA GLU A 37 4.55 -17.32 -10.48
C GLU A 37 5.73 -16.33 -10.57
N VAL A 38 5.45 -15.04 -10.39
CA VAL A 38 6.46 -13.98 -10.33
C VAL A 38 6.84 -13.70 -8.88
N ASP A 39 8.13 -13.88 -8.55
CA ASP A 39 8.69 -13.54 -7.24
C ASP A 39 9.85 -12.54 -7.38
N LEU A 40 9.79 -11.45 -6.61
CA LEU A 40 10.69 -10.30 -6.70
C LEU A 40 11.53 -10.18 -5.43
N ASN A 41 12.84 -10.29 -5.59
CA ASN A 41 13.83 -10.06 -4.54
C ASN A 41 14.70 -8.84 -4.92
N PRO A 42 15.27 -8.09 -3.96
CA PRO A 42 16.14 -6.97 -4.29
C PRO A 42 17.29 -7.26 -5.27
N THR A 43 17.73 -8.52 -5.37
CA THR A 43 18.85 -8.91 -6.26
C THR A 43 18.48 -9.99 -7.30
N SER A 44 17.22 -10.41 -7.36
CA SER A 44 16.78 -11.41 -8.34
C SER A 44 15.30 -11.29 -8.70
N PHE A 45 14.97 -11.78 -9.88
CA PHE A 45 13.60 -11.90 -10.40
C PHE A 45 13.37 -13.34 -10.83
N SER A 46 12.41 -14.02 -10.20
CA SER A 46 11.99 -15.36 -10.57
C SER A 46 10.69 -15.29 -11.35
N PHE A 47 10.55 -16.14 -12.36
CA PHE A 47 9.40 -16.16 -13.25
C PHE A 47 9.04 -17.60 -13.62
N GLY A 48 7.75 -17.81 -13.86
CA GLY A 48 7.17 -19.05 -14.35
C GLY A 48 6.21 -18.79 -15.50
N GLY A 49 5.93 -19.81 -16.30
CA GLY A 49 5.09 -19.68 -17.48
C GLY A 49 4.89 -20.98 -18.24
N ASP A 50 4.21 -20.89 -19.37
CA ASP A 50 3.93 -22.00 -20.27
C ASP A 50 4.40 -21.69 -21.69
N VAL A 51 4.81 -22.74 -22.42
CA VAL A 51 5.12 -22.65 -23.85
C VAL A 51 4.16 -23.51 -24.66
N VAL A 52 3.69 -22.98 -25.79
CA VAL A 52 2.79 -23.68 -26.72
C VAL A 52 3.40 -23.69 -28.11
N GLY A 53 3.38 -24.84 -28.79
CA GLY A 53 3.94 -25.00 -30.14
C GLY A 53 5.45 -25.31 -30.13
N ALA A 54 6.03 -25.58 -28.97
CA ALA A 54 7.45 -25.89 -28.83
C ALA A 54 7.73 -27.36 -29.19
N GLY A 55 8.54 -27.56 -30.23
CA GLY A 55 9.06 -28.88 -30.59
C GLY A 55 10.02 -29.44 -29.54
N THR A 56 10.33 -30.74 -29.64
CA THR A 56 11.33 -31.38 -28.78
C THR A 56 12.70 -30.72 -28.97
N GLY A 57 13.32 -30.25 -27.90
CA GLY A 57 14.63 -29.59 -27.94
C GLY A 57 14.59 -28.08 -28.16
N PHE A 58 13.41 -27.46 -28.13
CA PHE A 58 13.28 -26.01 -28.08
C PHE A 58 13.88 -25.45 -26.79
N SER A 59 14.64 -24.36 -26.91
CA SER A 59 15.20 -23.64 -25.77
C SER A 59 15.13 -22.14 -26.02
N MET A 60 14.97 -21.39 -24.93
CA MET A 60 14.87 -19.94 -24.94
C MET A 60 15.87 -19.32 -23.97
N ILE A 61 16.22 -18.06 -24.21
CA ILE A 61 17.13 -17.29 -23.36
C ILE A 61 16.39 -16.04 -22.85
N PRO A 62 16.33 -15.82 -21.53
CA PRO A 62 15.86 -14.55 -20.99
C PRO A 62 16.96 -13.50 -21.19
N VAL A 63 16.66 -12.41 -21.90
CA VAL A 63 17.56 -11.26 -22.06
C VAL A 63 16.99 -10.05 -21.34
N TRP A 64 17.85 -9.25 -20.72
CA TRP A 64 17.42 -8.15 -19.85
C TRP A 64 18.38 -6.96 -19.85
N GLY A 65 17.91 -5.80 -19.39
CA GLY A 65 18.67 -4.56 -19.30
C GLY A 65 17.93 -3.47 -18.52
N VAL A 66 18.57 -2.34 -18.25
CA VAL A 66 17.95 -1.20 -17.55
C VAL A 66 17.21 -0.23 -18.49
N THR A 67 17.19 -0.56 -19.79
CA THR A 67 16.49 0.21 -20.83
C THR A 67 15.76 -0.74 -21.78
N ALA A 68 14.51 -0.44 -22.10
CA ALA A 68 13.67 -1.27 -22.98
C ALA A 68 14.27 -1.50 -24.39
N THR A 69 15.15 -0.62 -24.85
CA THR A 69 15.76 -0.65 -26.19
C THR A 69 17.12 -1.35 -26.23
N SER A 70 17.71 -1.71 -25.09
CA SER A 70 19.04 -2.30 -24.99
C SER A 70 19.10 -3.36 -23.89
N LEU A 71 18.81 -4.60 -24.26
CA LEU A 71 18.82 -5.78 -23.40
C LEU A 71 20.14 -6.56 -23.61
N THR A 72 21.20 -6.11 -22.95
CA THR A 72 22.57 -6.61 -23.19
C THR A 72 22.96 -7.79 -22.31
N ASN A 73 22.17 -8.09 -21.28
CA ASN A 73 22.44 -9.18 -20.35
C ASN A 73 21.57 -10.39 -20.71
N SER A 74 22.05 -11.59 -20.39
CA SER A 74 21.31 -12.84 -20.61
C SER A 74 21.41 -13.75 -19.38
N ALA A 75 20.31 -14.40 -19.04
CA ALA A 75 20.27 -15.49 -18.07
C ALA A 75 20.52 -16.85 -18.75
N PRO A 76 20.73 -17.95 -17.99
CA PRO A 76 20.90 -19.28 -18.55
C PRO A 76 19.72 -19.70 -19.44
N SER A 77 20.01 -20.51 -20.47
CA SER A 77 18.99 -21.03 -21.38
C SER A 77 18.01 -21.95 -20.65
N ILE A 78 16.73 -21.77 -20.91
CA ILE A 78 15.64 -22.57 -20.35
C ILE A 78 15.19 -23.56 -21.43
N THR A 79 15.05 -24.83 -21.06
CA THR A 79 14.54 -25.88 -21.94
C THR A 79 13.21 -26.37 -21.35
N PRO A 80 12.07 -25.84 -21.83
CA PRO A 80 10.75 -26.29 -21.38
C PRO A 80 10.57 -27.79 -21.66
N SER A 81 9.81 -28.49 -20.82
CA SER A 81 9.26 -29.79 -21.21
C SER A 81 8.26 -29.55 -22.35
N ALA A 82 8.32 -30.33 -23.43
CA ALA A 82 7.54 -30.12 -24.66
C ALA A 82 6.06 -29.77 -24.38
N ASP A 83 5.61 -28.64 -24.95
CA ASP A 83 4.31 -27.99 -24.67
C ASP A 83 3.92 -27.99 -23.18
N GLY A 84 4.76 -27.36 -22.34
CA GLY A 84 4.61 -27.40 -20.89
C GLY A 84 5.22 -26.20 -20.17
N SER A 85 5.14 -26.27 -18.84
CA SER A 85 5.56 -25.18 -17.98
C SER A 85 7.08 -25.05 -17.93
N PHE A 86 7.52 -23.83 -17.65
CA PHE A 86 8.91 -23.51 -17.41
C PHE A 86 9.01 -22.54 -16.24
N SER A 87 10.18 -22.54 -15.60
CA SER A 87 10.54 -21.52 -14.63
C SER A 87 12.02 -21.19 -14.74
N GLY A 88 12.37 -20.00 -14.29
CA GLY A 88 13.74 -19.50 -14.31
C GLY A 88 13.91 -18.28 -13.42
N SER A 89 15.14 -17.80 -13.32
CA SER A 89 15.43 -16.58 -12.60
C SER A 89 16.54 -15.76 -13.25
N ILE A 90 16.42 -14.44 -13.11
CA ILE A 90 17.48 -13.47 -13.36
C ILE A 90 18.08 -13.10 -12.01
N THR A 91 19.41 -13.13 -11.89
CA THR A 91 20.14 -12.86 -10.63
C THR A 91 21.21 -11.78 -10.86
N GLY A 92 21.76 -11.24 -9.77
CA GLY A 92 22.78 -10.19 -9.85
C GLY A 92 22.21 -8.80 -10.16
N LEU A 93 20.94 -8.59 -9.81
CA LEU A 93 20.26 -7.31 -10.01
C LEU A 93 20.59 -6.33 -8.89
N THR A 94 20.46 -5.05 -9.20
CA THR A 94 20.62 -3.97 -8.23
C THR A 94 19.25 -3.65 -7.61
N PRO A 95 19.15 -3.44 -6.28
CA PRO A 95 17.92 -3.01 -5.63
C PRO A 95 17.37 -1.69 -6.17
N ASN A 96 16.06 -1.47 -6.02
CA ASN A 96 15.36 -0.26 -6.43
C ASN A 96 15.66 0.18 -7.87
N THR A 97 15.75 -0.79 -8.78
CA THR A 97 16.12 -0.54 -10.18
C THR A 97 15.06 -1.17 -11.09
N THR A 98 14.57 -0.37 -12.04
CA THR A 98 13.69 -0.87 -13.11
C THR A 98 14.52 -1.65 -14.12
N TYR A 99 14.11 -2.88 -14.38
CA TYR A 99 14.68 -3.74 -15.41
C TYR A 99 13.62 -4.08 -16.45
N TYR A 100 14.08 -4.24 -17.68
CA TYR A 100 13.30 -4.68 -18.83
C TYR A 100 13.81 -6.05 -19.26
N TYR A 101 12.92 -6.92 -19.71
CA TYR A 101 13.29 -8.27 -20.16
C TYR A 101 12.39 -8.75 -21.32
N GLN A 102 12.90 -9.71 -22.08
CA GLN A 102 12.14 -10.48 -23.07
C GLN A 102 12.78 -11.88 -23.21
N PHE A 103 12.08 -12.81 -23.87
CA PHE A 103 12.66 -14.09 -24.25
C PHE A 103 13.04 -14.09 -25.73
N VAL A 104 14.20 -14.68 -26.04
CA VAL A 104 14.67 -14.92 -27.40
C VAL A 104 14.91 -16.40 -27.63
N ASP A 105 14.85 -16.84 -28.88
CA ASP A 105 15.19 -18.21 -29.25
C ASP A 105 16.68 -18.48 -28.99
N ALA A 106 17.01 -19.62 -28.37
CA ALA A 106 18.39 -19.95 -28.02
C ALA A 106 19.26 -20.37 -29.22
N ALA A 107 18.64 -20.81 -30.32
CA ALA A 107 19.33 -21.15 -31.56
C ALA A 107 19.57 -19.91 -32.44
N ASP A 108 18.68 -18.90 -32.34
CA ASP A 108 18.84 -17.61 -33.00
C ASP A 108 18.31 -16.46 -32.11
N ASN A 109 19.23 -15.82 -31.38
CA ASN A 109 18.92 -14.72 -30.45
C ASN A 109 18.30 -13.47 -31.13
N THR A 110 18.20 -13.44 -32.47
CA THR A 110 17.47 -12.38 -33.19
C THR A 110 15.95 -12.59 -33.19
N ILE A 111 15.49 -13.82 -32.97
CA ILE A 111 14.08 -14.18 -32.90
C ILE A 111 13.56 -13.85 -31.50
N LYS A 112 12.63 -12.88 -31.43
CA LYS A 112 11.97 -12.47 -30.19
C LYS A 112 10.71 -13.31 -29.97
N LEU A 113 10.65 -14.00 -28.84
CA LEU A 113 9.54 -14.88 -28.48
C LEU A 113 8.45 -14.16 -27.67
N THR A 114 8.82 -13.08 -26.98
CA THR A 114 7.89 -12.22 -26.23
C THR A 114 8.10 -10.75 -26.57
N THR A 115 7.10 -9.92 -26.24
CA THR A 115 7.31 -8.48 -26.12
C THR A 115 8.21 -8.16 -24.94
N VAL A 116 8.79 -6.95 -24.95
CA VAL A 116 9.56 -6.45 -23.81
C VAL A 116 8.60 -6.11 -22.68
N ASP A 117 8.87 -6.65 -21.51
CA ASP A 117 8.15 -6.36 -20.26
C ASP A 117 9.13 -5.78 -19.21
N SER A 118 8.62 -5.30 -18.08
CA SER A 118 9.45 -4.67 -17.04
C SER A 118 9.05 -5.06 -15.63
N PHE A 119 10.02 -5.03 -14.73
CA PHE A 119 9.83 -5.19 -13.30
C PHE A 119 10.74 -4.23 -12.53
N ILE A 120 10.41 -3.98 -11.26
CA ILE A 120 11.22 -3.15 -10.36
C ILE A 120 11.71 -4.02 -9.22
N THR A 121 13.03 -4.08 -9.00
CA THR A 121 13.58 -4.75 -7.83
C THR A 121 13.23 -3.97 -6.57
N PRO A 122 12.82 -4.63 -5.48
CA PRO A 122 12.57 -3.95 -4.20
C PRO A 122 13.80 -3.18 -3.70
N LEU A 123 13.56 -2.10 -2.96
CA LEU A 123 14.61 -1.35 -2.27
C LEU A 123 15.20 -2.19 -1.13
N VAL A 124 16.53 -2.22 -0.99
CA VAL A 124 17.18 -2.67 0.25
C VAL A 124 17.24 -1.46 1.18
N ILE A 125 16.39 -1.47 2.19
CA ILE A 125 16.55 -0.59 3.34
C ILE A 125 17.61 -1.27 4.21
N SER A 126 18.86 -0.80 4.13
CA SER A 126 19.87 -1.22 5.09
C SER A 126 19.63 -0.43 6.36
N ASP A 127 18.69 -0.90 7.19
CA ASP A 127 18.77 -0.56 8.59
C ASP A 127 20.05 -1.20 9.11
N ALA A 128 20.95 -0.35 9.61
CA ALA A 128 21.99 -0.81 10.51
C ALA A 128 21.31 -1.19 11.84
N ASP A 129 20.48 -2.22 11.84
CA ASP A 129 20.05 -2.93 13.03
C ASP A 129 19.54 -4.33 12.66
N ASP A 130 19.79 -5.27 13.55
CA ASP A 130 19.74 -6.72 13.34
C ASP A 130 18.39 -7.26 12.76
N GLY A 131 18.28 -7.33 11.44
CA GLY A 131 17.60 -8.42 10.72
C GLY A 131 16.13 -8.71 11.05
N LYS A 132 15.25 -7.69 11.14
CA LYS A 132 13.80 -7.94 11.34
C LYS A 132 12.79 -7.22 10.45
N ASP A 133 13.17 -6.28 9.60
CA ASP A 133 12.19 -5.53 8.81
C ASP A 133 12.13 -5.96 7.34
N ALA A 134 11.85 -7.24 7.11
CA ALA A 134 11.11 -7.64 5.92
C ALA A 134 9.62 -7.43 6.22
N ILE A 135 8.98 -6.53 5.48
CA ILE A 135 7.52 -6.30 5.55
C ILE A 135 6.83 -7.55 5.01
N ASN A 136 6.63 -8.54 5.88
CA ASN A 136 5.93 -9.77 5.57
C ASN A 136 4.43 -9.55 5.83
N LEU A 137 3.63 -9.39 4.77
CA LEU A 137 2.16 -9.27 4.83
C LEU A 137 1.45 -10.58 5.18
N THR A 138 2.09 -11.44 5.96
CA THR A 138 1.47 -12.56 6.66
C THR A 138 1.83 -12.42 8.12
N GLY A 139 0.83 -12.09 8.95
CA GLY A 139 1.00 -11.89 10.39
C GLY A 139 1.78 -13.03 11.04
N SER A 140 3.00 -12.72 11.46
CA SER A 140 3.75 -13.36 12.55
C SER A 140 5.11 -12.68 12.60
N SER A 141 5.23 -11.71 13.51
CA SER A 141 6.53 -11.10 13.85
C SER A 141 7.47 -12.19 14.39
N PRO A 142 8.73 -12.28 13.93
CA PRO A 142 9.68 -13.21 14.52
C PRO A 142 10.14 -12.61 15.85
N GLY A 143 9.45 -12.93 16.94
CA GLY A 143 9.84 -12.52 18.29
C GLY A 143 11.19 -13.12 18.68
N THR A 144 12.12 -12.28 19.13
CA THR A 144 13.17 -12.75 20.05
C THR A 144 12.44 -13.09 21.34
N SER A 145 12.33 -14.37 21.68
CA SER A 145 11.57 -14.83 22.84
C SER A 145 12.21 -14.31 24.12
N ASN A 146 11.64 -13.25 24.70
CA ASN A 146 11.83 -12.94 26.11
C ASN A 146 11.14 -14.08 26.90
N PRO A 147 11.83 -14.80 27.80
CA PRO A 147 11.24 -15.92 28.54
C PRO A 147 10.06 -15.53 29.46
N ASN A 148 9.76 -14.23 29.58
CA ASN A 148 8.67 -13.69 30.40
C ASN A 148 7.46 -13.14 29.61
N CYS A 149 7.44 -13.27 28.27
CA CYS A 149 6.35 -12.73 27.43
C CYS A 149 5.82 -13.82 26.47
N THR A 150 4.50 -13.89 26.30
CA THR A 150 3.86 -14.72 25.27
C THR A 150 3.51 -13.81 24.09
N ASN A 151 4.26 -13.90 22.99
CA ASN A 151 4.02 -13.08 21.81
C ASN A 151 2.65 -13.41 21.20
N GLY A 152 1.64 -12.62 21.52
CA GLY A 152 0.41 -12.45 20.75
C GLY A 152 0.51 -11.15 19.95
N ASP A 153 -0.14 -11.11 18.79
CA ASP A 153 0.10 -10.10 17.74
C ASP A 153 -0.19 -8.63 18.13
N ASP A 154 -0.72 -8.36 19.32
CA ASP A 154 -1.08 -7.00 19.77
C ASP A 154 -0.48 -6.59 21.14
N SER A 155 0.47 -7.35 21.71
CA SER A 155 1.03 -7.08 23.05
C SER A 155 2.46 -6.59 22.99
N TYR A 156 2.75 -5.48 23.68
CA TYR A 156 4.11 -4.96 23.80
C TYR A 156 4.81 -5.60 25.02
N CYS A 157 5.89 -6.33 24.76
CA CYS A 157 6.70 -6.91 25.82
C CYS A 157 7.57 -5.82 26.48
N LEU A 158 7.46 -5.70 27.80
CA LEU A 158 8.19 -4.68 28.55
C LEU A 158 9.68 -5.03 28.61
N LEU A 159 10.54 -4.07 28.24
CA LEU A 159 12.00 -4.21 28.41
C LEU A 159 12.40 -4.25 29.90
N ALA A 160 11.58 -3.66 30.77
CA ALA A 160 11.75 -3.65 32.22
C ALA A 160 10.49 -4.17 32.90
N PRO A 161 10.28 -5.50 32.93
CA PRO A 161 9.11 -6.10 33.58
C PRO A 161 9.19 -5.88 35.09
N ILE A 162 8.06 -5.59 35.71
CA ILE A 162 7.95 -5.48 37.17
C ILE A 162 7.09 -6.63 37.70
N PRO A 163 7.22 -7.03 38.97
CA PRO A 163 6.48 -8.16 39.51
C PRO A 163 4.96 -8.01 39.28
N GLY A 164 4.39 -8.95 38.54
CA GLY A 164 2.96 -8.97 38.22
C GLY A 164 2.58 -8.44 36.83
N ILE A 165 3.49 -7.78 36.10
CA ILE A 165 3.26 -7.34 34.71
C ILE A 165 4.56 -7.43 33.87
N SER A 166 4.55 -8.28 32.84
CA SER A 166 5.68 -8.48 31.91
C SER A 166 5.39 -8.01 30.50
N GLU A 167 4.12 -7.76 30.18
CA GLU A 167 3.63 -7.32 28.89
C GLU A 167 2.51 -6.29 29.10
N VAL A 168 2.32 -5.42 28.12
CA VAL A 168 1.28 -4.38 28.11
C VAL A 168 0.52 -4.51 26.81
N ASN A 169 -0.78 -4.78 26.90
CA ASN A 169 -1.68 -4.69 25.78
C ASN A 169 -2.27 -3.25 25.69
N PRO A 170 -1.90 -2.45 24.68
CA PRO A 170 -2.41 -1.09 24.53
C PRO A 170 -3.94 -1.01 24.33
N ALA A 171 -4.59 -2.09 23.88
CA ALA A 171 -6.05 -2.15 23.73
C ALA A 171 -6.81 -2.33 25.06
N ASN A 172 -6.15 -2.78 26.13
CA ASN A 172 -6.79 -3.16 27.40
C ASN A 172 -6.41 -2.27 28.60
N THR A 173 -5.98 -1.02 28.37
CA THR A 173 -5.63 -0.04 29.42
C THR A 173 -4.40 -0.36 30.30
N ASP A 174 -3.61 -1.38 29.93
CA ASP A 174 -2.48 -1.93 30.72
C ASP A 174 -1.34 -0.94 31.01
N LEU A 175 -1.19 0.13 30.22
CA LEU A 175 -0.19 1.17 30.49
C LEU A 175 -0.54 1.96 31.77
N GLY A 176 -1.83 2.20 32.01
CA GLY A 176 -2.31 2.83 33.23
C GLY A 176 -1.96 1.98 34.46
N ASP A 177 -2.11 0.67 34.34
CA ASP A 177 -1.77 -0.29 35.40
C ASP A 177 -0.27 -0.34 35.66
N TYR A 178 0.57 -0.31 34.61
CA TYR A 178 2.03 -0.22 34.76
C TYR A 178 2.45 1.04 35.53
N LEU A 179 1.93 2.22 35.16
CA LEU A 179 2.24 3.47 35.86
C LEU A 179 1.68 3.48 37.29
N ASN A 180 0.48 2.94 37.53
CA ASN A 180 -0.11 2.86 38.85
C ASN A 180 0.72 2.02 39.81
N ILE A 181 1.28 0.89 39.35
CA ILE A 181 2.17 0.06 40.17
C ILE A 181 3.47 0.80 40.48
N ILE A 182 4.07 1.50 39.50
CA ILE A 182 5.29 2.29 39.73
C ILE A 182 5.06 3.39 40.78
N ILE A 183 3.95 4.13 40.70
CA ILE A 183 3.63 5.19 41.67
C ILE A 183 3.48 4.61 43.09
N LYS A 184 2.77 3.48 43.23
CA LYS A 184 2.64 2.78 44.53
C LYS A 184 3.97 2.28 45.06
N PHE A 185 4.80 1.71 44.18
CA PHE A 185 6.14 1.24 44.52
C PHE A 185 7.04 2.39 44.98
N ALA A 186 7.03 3.53 44.28
CA ALA A 186 7.85 4.69 44.63
C ALA A 186 7.50 5.27 46.01
N ILE A 187 6.20 5.36 46.34
CA ILE A 187 5.75 5.85 47.67
C ILE A 187 6.12 4.84 48.76
N GLY A 188 5.94 3.53 48.50
CA GLY A 188 6.36 2.48 49.42
C GLY A 188 7.87 2.48 49.68
N PHE A 189 8.66 2.67 48.61
CA PHE A 189 10.12 2.75 48.68
C PHE A 189 10.59 4.00 49.44
N ALA A 190 9.96 5.16 49.20
CA ALA A 190 10.23 6.38 49.97
C ALA A 190 9.93 6.19 51.47
N GLY A 191 8.83 5.51 51.80
CA GLY A 191 8.50 5.16 53.19
C GLY A 191 9.55 4.26 53.85
N ALA A 192 9.97 3.20 53.16
CA ALA A 192 11.01 2.30 53.66
C ALA A 192 12.35 3.02 53.91
N LEU A 193 12.79 3.85 52.94
CA LEU A 193 13.99 4.66 53.11
C LEU A 193 13.87 5.67 54.25
N ALA A 194 12.70 6.30 54.42
CA ALA A 194 12.46 7.21 55.52
C ALA A 194 12.60 6.50 56.88
N VAL A 195 12.07 5.29 57.03
CA VAL A 195 12.22 4.50 58.26
C VAL A 195 13.68 4.17 58.55
N ILE A 196 14.44 3.72 57.54
CA ILE A 196 15.87 3.40 57.71
C ILE A 196 16.64 4.64 58.17
N MET A 197 16.43 5.79 57.51
CA MET A 197 17.11 7.03 57.85
C MET A 197 16.71 7.58 59.22
N MET A 198 15.45 7.40 59.63
CA MET A 198 14.99 7.75 60.98
C MET A 198 15.66 6.89 62.05
N VAL A 199 15.82 5.58 61.83
CA VAL A 199 16.51 4.68 62.77
C VAL A 199 17.99 5.08 62.88
N LEU A 200 18.68 5.29 61.76
CA LEU A 200 20.09 5.70 61.75
C LEU A 200 20.30 7.07 62.42
N GLY A 201 19.42 8.04 62.15
CA GLY A 201 19.45 9.35 62.80
C GLY A 201 19.14 9.26 64.29
N GLY A 202 18.20 8.41 64.70
CA GLY A 202 17.84 8.18 66.10
C GLY A 202 18.97 7.55 66.90
N ILE A 203 19.61 6.51 66.35
CA ILE A 203 20.79 5.88 66.95
C ILE A 203 21.92 6.90 67.08
N GLN A 204 22.21 7.69 66.03
CA GLN A 204 23.26 8.70 66.07
C GLN A 204 22.98 9.77 67.13
N TYR A 205 21.74 10.23 67.25
CA TYR A 205 21.35 11.23 68.25
C TYR A 205 21.54 10.73 69.70
N MET A 206 21.21 9.45 69.93
CA MET A 206 21.29 8.82 71.25
C MET A 206 22.71 8.38 71.64
N SER A 207 23.54 7.98 70.67
CA SER A 207 24.86 7.37 70.94
C SER A 207 26.02 8.35 71.02
N THR A 208 25.81 9.62 70.65
CA THR A 208 26.85 10.65 70.65
C THR A 208 26.68 11.68 71.77
N ASP A 209 27.76 11.94 72.49
CA ASP A 209 27.85 13.02 73.49
C ASP A 209 28.30 14.36 72.87
N ALA A 210 28.79 14.33 71.62
CA ALA A 210 29.21 15.52 70.91
C ALA A 210 28.01 16.30 70.34
N LEU A 211 28.02 17.63 70.50
CA LEU A 211 26.95 18.50 69.99
C LEU A 211 26.78 18.40 68.46
N SER A 212 27.86 18.22 67.69
CA SER A 212 27.77 18.07 66.23
C SER A 212 27.02 16.80 65.82
N GLY A 213 27.33 15.66 66.46
CA GLY A 213 26.67 14.38 66.16
C GLY A 213 25.18 14.41 66.47
N LYS A 214 24.77 15.12 67.53
CA LYS A 214 23.35 15.33 67.85
C LYS A 214 22.66 16.19 66.79
N SER A 215 23.32 17.23 66.30
CA SER A 215 22.82 18.07 65.20
C SER A 215 22.64 17.26 63.91
N GLU A 216 23.64 16.47 63.53
CA GLU A 216 23.61 15.60 62.34
C GLU A 216 22.51 14.54 62.43
N GLY A 217 22.35 13.89 63.59
CA GLY A 217 21.28 12.91 63.80
C GLY A 217 19.89 13.54 63.65
N ARG A 218 19.69 14.74 64.22
CA ARG A 218 18.46 15.52 64.07
C ARG A 218 18.22 15.92 62.61
N GLU A 219 19.26 16.34 61.91
CA GLU A 219 19.21 16.74 60.51
C GLU A 219 18.81 15.56 59.61
N ARG A 220 19.38 14.37 59.81
CA ARG A 220 18.97 13.14 59.09
C ARG A 220 17.50 12.79 59.29
N ILE A 221 17.01 12.88 60.53
CA ILE A 221 15.58 12.67 60.84
C ILE A 221 14.73 13.73 60.12
N THR A 222 15.15 14.99 60.16
CA THR A 222 14.43 16.10 59.53
C THR A 222 14.35 15.93 58.02
N TYR A 223 15.45 15.52 57.36
CA TYR A 223 15.46 15.25 55.92
C TYR A 223 14.65 14.02 55.54
N ALA A 224 14.68 12.96 56.34
CA ALA A 224 13.85 11.77 56.12
C ALA A 224 12.35 12.13 56.18
N LEU A 225 11.95 12.89 57.19
CA LEU A 225 10.58 13.39 57.34
C LEU A 225 10.20 14.37 56.22
N GLY A 226 11.12 15.27 55.85
CA GLY A 226 10.90 16.24 54.76
C GLY A 226 10.71 15.57 53.40
N GLY A 227 11.52 14.56 53.08
CA GLY A 227 11.40 13.79 51.84
C GLY A 227 10.11 12.98 51.78
N LEU A 228 9.73 12.31 52.89
CA LEU A 228 8.46 11.59 52.98
C LEU A 228 7.27 12.54 52.88
N LEU A 229 7.32 13.69 53.56
CA LEU A 229 6.27 14.71 53.51
C LEU A 229 6.13 15.27 52.10
N LEU A 230 7.23 15.52 51.39
CA LEU A 230 7.20 15.98 50.00
C LEU A 230 6.56 14.94 49.07
N ALA A 231 6.92 13.66 49.20
CA ALA A 231 6.33 12.59 48.41
C ALA A 231 4.82 12.44 48.68
N LEU A 232 4.40 12.45 49.96
CA LEU A 232 3.00 12.36 50.36
C LEU A 232 2.21 13.61 49.97
N ALA A 233 2.79 14.80 50.09
CA ALA A 233 2.16 16.05 49.68
C ALA A 233 1.95 16.08 48.15
N SER A 234 2.94 15.62 47.38
CA SER A 234 2.80 15.49 45.92
C SER A 234 1.65 14.55 45.56
N TYR A 235 1.59 13.37 46.19
CA TYR A 235 0.47 12.43 45.99
C TYR A 235 -0.87 13.04 46.40
N LEU A 236 -0.94 13.69 47.56
CA LEU A 236 -2.17 14.25 48.11
C LEU A 236 -2.70 15.39 47.24
N ILE A 237 -1.82 16.28 46.76
CA ILE A 237 -2.20 17.37 45.84
C ILE A 237 -2.78 16.79 44.55
N LEU A 238 -2.07 15.85 43.91
CA LEU A 238 -2.55 15.22 42.67
C LEU A 238 -3.88 14.50 42.90
N ASN A 239 -3.99 13.70 43.97
CA ASN A 239 -5.20 12.97 44.34
C ASN A 239 -6.38 13.88 44.70
N THR A 240 -6.12 15.07 45.26
CA THR A 240 -7.17 16.05 45.61
C THR A 240 -7.66 16.82 44.39
N ILE A 241 -6.74 17.21 43.49
CA ILE A 241 -7.12 17.89 42.24
C ILE A 241 -7.91 16.92 41.36
N ASN A 242 -7.40 15.71 41.19
CA ASN A 242 -8.06 14.67 40.41
C ASN A 242 -7.48 13.28 40.77
N PRO A 243 -8.25 12.38 41.39
CA PRO A 243 -7.77 11.03 41.73
C PRO A 243 -7.29 10.24 40.51
N ASN A 244 -7.74 10.59 39.30
CA ASN A 244 -7.28 9.96 38.06
C ASN A 244 -5.82 10.29 37.70
N LEU A 245 -5.17 11.25 38.36
CA LEU A 245 -3.75 11.57 38.15
C LEU A 245 -2.81 10.64 38.91
N VAL A 246 -3.33 9.92 39.92
CA VAL A 246 -2.57 8.91 40.69
C VAL A 246 -3.15 7.50 40.50
N ASN A 247 -4.38 7.41 40.00
CA ASN A 247 -5.03 6.20 39.56
C ASN A 247 -5.32 6.32 38.06
N LEU A 248 -4.25 6.20 37.28
CA LEU A 248 -4.21 6.42 35.84
C LEU A 248 -4.99 5.32 35.13
N HIS A 249 -6.09 5.71 34.49
CA HIS A 249 -6.81 4.87 33.53
C HIS A 249 -6.57 5.47 32.15
N LEU A 250 -5.50 5.02 31.50
CA LEU A 250 -5.18 5.47 30.15
C LEU A 250 -6.03 4.66 29.17
N GLY A 251 -7.23 5.20 28.89
CA GLY A 251 -8.04 4.78 27.76
C GLY A 251 -7.38 5.24 26.47
N ILE A 252 -6.28 4.60 26.09
CA ILE A 252 -5.78 4.70 24.73
C ILE A 252 -6.84 3.97 23.91
N ARG A 253 -7.72 4.74 23.28
CA ARG A 253 -8.53 4.18 22.21
C ARG A 253 -7.51 3.63 21.23
N ALA A 254 -7.54 2.32 20.99
CA ALA A 254 -7.03 1.82 19.74
C ALA A 254 -7.67 2.73 18.69
N VAL A 255 -6.84 3.55 18.05
CA VAL A 255 -7.20 4.02 16.73
C VAL A 255 -7.13 2.73 15.95
N ASP A 256 -8.27 2.03 15.92
CA ASP A 256 -8.63 1.36 14.71
C ASP A 256 -8.40 2.45 13.67
N ILE A 257 -7.29 2.32 12.94
CA ILE A 257 -7.36 2.62 11.54
C ILE A 257 -8.30 1.53 10.99
N ALA A 258 -9.58 1.64 11.37
CA ALA A 258 -10.56 1.91 10.38
C ALA A 258 -9.83 2.88 9.46
N TYR A 259 -9.38 2.34 8.33
CA TYR A 259 -9.97 2.84 7.11
C TYR A 259 -11.39 3.22 7.52
N GLU A 260 -11.57 4.49 7.93
CA GLU A 260 -12.87 5.11 7.88
C GLU A 260 -13.24 4.71 6.48
N GLU A 261 -14.19 3.77 6.34
CA GLU A 261 -14.59 3.33 5.03
C GLU A 261 -14.93 4.65 4.36
N GLU A 262 -14.01 5.10 3.49
CA GLU A 262 -14.08 6.34 2.76
C GLU A 262 -15.51 6.32 2.26
N PRO A 263 -16.36 7.25 2.76
CA PRO A 263 -17.79 7.06 2.85
C PRO A 263 -18.26 6.46 1.55
N TYR A 264 -18.64 5.16 1.56
CA TYR A 264 -18.74 4.29 0.38
C TYR A 264 -18.83 5.14 -0.87
N ASP A 265 -17.70 5.35 -1.56
CA ASP A 265 -17.71 6.15 -2.77
C ASP A 265 -18.33 5.27 -3.86
N PRO A 266 -19.58 5.50 -4.27
CA PRO A 266 -20.18 4.71 -5.33
C PRO A 266 -19.46 4.91 -6.67
N PHE A 267 -18.47 5.81 -6.74
CA PHE A 267 -17.68 6.14 -7.93
C PHE A 267 -16.25 5.58 -7.92
N GLY A 268 -15.81 4.92 -6.83
CA GLY A 268 -14.54 4.16 -6.80
C GLY A 268 -13.29 4.99 -7.06
N PHE A 269 -13.15 6.14 -6.40
CA PHE A 269 -11.96 6.97 -6.50
C PHE A 269 -10.77 6.36 -5.74
N LYS A 270 -9.67 6.08 -6.43
CA LYS A 270 -8.41 5.66 -5.79
C LYS A 270 -7.49 6.86 -5.64
N ASP A 271 -6.77 6.90 -4.53
CA ASP A 271 -5.46 7.54 -4.49
C ASP A 271 -4.52 6.63 -5.30
N ASP A 272 -4.40 6.89 -6.61
CA ASP A 272 -3.81 5.91 -7.54
C ASP A 272 -2.29 5.84 -7.40
N THR A 273 -1.88 5.12 -6.38
CA THR A 273 -0.50 4.69 -6.07
C THR A 273 -0.15 3.36 -6.74
N GLY A 274 -1.05 2.78 -7.53
CA GLY A 274 -0.82 1.55 -8.29
C GLY A 274 0.06 1.77 -9.52
N PRO A 275 0.83 0.75 -9.97
CA PRO A 275 1.65 0.87 -11.17
C PRO A 275 0.76 1.07 -12.41
N LEU A 276 1.05 2.13 -13.16
CA LEU A 276 0.40 2.38 -14.45
C LEU A 276 0.76 1.31 -15.48
N PRO A 277 -0.15 1.00 -16.42
CA PRO A 277 0.19 0.20 -17.59
C PRO A 277 1.29 0.89 -18.40
N VAL A 278 2.34 0.14 -18.74
CA VAL A 278 3.44 0.64 -19.57
C VAL A 278 3.06 0.50 -21.04
N GLY A 279 3.02 1.62 -21.76
CA GLY A 279 2.75 1.65 -23.20
C GLY A 279 1.28 1.89 -23.57
N ALA A 280 0.90 1.48 -24.77
CA ALA A 280 -0.43 1.71 -25.33
C ALA A 280 -1.52 0.99 -24.55
N VAL A 281 -2.64 1.67 -24.28
CA VAL A 281 -3.81 1.07 -23.64
C VAL A 281 -5.04 1.34 -24.49
N ALA A 282 -5.70 0.27 -24.95
CA ALA A 282 -6.97 0.31 -25.67
C ALA A 282 -6.99 1.42 -26.76
N LYS A 283 -7.74 2.52 -26.55
CA LYS A 283 -7.89 3.64 -27.51
C LYS A 283 -6.84 4.76 -27.34
N CYS A 284 -5.86 4.58 -26.46
CA CYS A 284 -4.76 5.49 -26.17
C CYS A 284 -3.40 4.86 -26.56
N PRO A 285 -2.98 4.98 -27.84
CA PRO A 285 -1.71 4.42 -28.29
C PRO A 285 -0.48 5.07 -27.66
N GLU A 286 -0.61 6.30 -27.16
CA GLU A 286 0.47 7.08 -26.56
C GLU A 286 0.72 6.72 -25.09
N GLY A 287 -0.20 5.97 -24.47
CA GLY A 287 -0.13 5.55 -23.07
C GLY A 287 -0.73 6.52 -22.06
N ILE A 288 -0.83 6.04 -20.82
CA ILE A 288 -1.41 6.76 -19.69
C ILE A 288 -0.34 7.56 -18.97
N VAL A 289 -0.66 8.79 -18.59
CA VAL A 289 0.22 9.68 -17.82
C VAL A 289 -0.47 10.22 -16.58
N ASN A 290 0.32 10.50 -15.55
CA ASN A 290 -0.12 11.28 -14.40
C ASN A 290 -0.08 12.78 -14.75
N ILE A 291 -1.17 13.49 -14.48
CA ILE A 291 -1.20 14.95 -14.49
C ILE A 291 -1.39 15.48 -13.07
N GLU A 292 -0.53 16.42 -12.68
CA GLU A 292 -0.67 17.14 -11.41
C GLU A 292 -1.56 18.37 -11.61
N THR A 293 -2.65 18.48 -10.87
CA THR A 293 -3.59 19.58 -10.99
C THR A 293 -3.89 20.21 -9.63
N SER A 294 -4.49 21.40 -9.64
CA SER A 294 -4.99 22.03 -8.42
C SER A 294 -6.08 21.20 -7.71
N GLY A 295 -6.74 20.28 -8.44
CA GLY A 295 -7.76 19.36 -7.95
C GLY A 295 -7.24 17.99 -7.51
N GLY A 296 -5.92 17.79 -7.47
CA GLY A 296 -5.28 16.50 -7.20
C GLY A 296 -4.67 15.86 -8.46
N ASN A 297 -4.01 14.71 -8.25
CA ASN A 297 -3.42 13.92 -9.32
C ASN A 297 -4.52 13.17 -10.09
N MET A 298 -4.29 12.97 -11.38
CA MET A 298 -5.21 12.22 -12.23
C MET A 298 -4.46 11.51 -13.33
N TYR A 299 -4.86 10.28 -13.64
CA TYR A 299 -4.31 9.53 -14.74
C TYR A 299 -5.19 9.63 -15.98
N VAL A 300 -4.62 10.07 -17.10
CA VAL A 300 -5.34 10.26 -18.36
C VAL A 300 -4.49 9.83 -19.55
N CYS A 301 -5.11 9.67 -20.71
CA CYS A 301 -4.39 9.45 -21.95
C CYS A 301 -3.48 10.63 -22.26
N GLN A 302 -2.24 10.35 -22.69
CA GLN A 302 -1.24 11.37 -23.02
C GLN A 302 -1.75 12.43 -24.00
N ARG A 303 -2.65 12.10 -24.92
CA ARG A 303 -3.17 13.06 -25.91
C ARG A 303 -4.14 14.11 -25.34
N ILE A 304 -4.76 13.86 -24.19
CA ILE A 304 -5.67 14.81 -23.54
C ILE A 304 -5.05 15.48 -22.31
N SER A 305 -3.87 15.02 -21.87
CA SER A 305 -3.25 15.39 -20.60
C SER A 305 -3.09 16.90 -20.41
N THR A 306 -2.46 17.59 -21.37
CA THR A 306 -2.23 19.03 -21.29
C THR A 306 -3.53 19.85 -21.22
N GLN A 307 -4.55 19.44 -21.98
CA GLN A 307 -5.82 20.18 -22.04
C GLN A 307 -6.62 19.98 -20.75
N VAL A 308 -6.67 18.75 -20.24
CA VAL A 308 -7.33 18.44 -18.97
C VAL A 308 -6.64 19.15 -17.80
N GLN A 309 -5.31 19.12 -17.76
CA GLN A 309 -4.54 19.79 -16.71
C GLN A 309 -4.78 21.30 -16.70
N ALA A 310 -4.74 21.94 -17.88
CA ALA A 310 -5.02 23.37 -18.01
C ALA A 310 -6.45 23.71 -17.58
N MET A 311 -7.44 22.95 -18.06
CA MET A 311 -8.85 23.12 -17.69
C MET A 311 -9.07 23.04 -16.18
N ILE A 312 -8.52 22.03 -15.50
CA ILE A 312 -8.72 21.88 -14.05
C ILE A 312 -8.07 23.06 -13.31
N ASN A 313 -6.86 23.46 -13.71
CA ASN A 313 -6.19 24.61 -13.09
C ASN A 313 -6.92 25.93 -13.33
N GLU A 314 -7.51 26.12 -14.52
CA GLU A 314 -8.34 27.29 -14.83
C GLU A 314 -9.61 27.32 -13.96
N ALA A 315 -10.29 26.18 -13.78
CA ALA A 315 -11.45 26.07 -12.91
C ALA A 315 -11.14 26.55 -11.49
N TRP A 316 -9.98 26.13 -10.94
CA TRP A 316 -9.53 26.55 -9.62
C TRP A 316 -9.21 28.04 -9.57
N SER A 317 -8.64 28.62 -10.63
CA SER A 317 -8.40 30.06 -10.73
C SER A 317 -9.69 30.89 -10.75
N ASP A 318 -10.77 30.30 -11.28
CA ASP A 318 -12.13 30.87 -11.30
C ASP A 318 -12.92 30.62 -10.00
N GLY A 319 -12.32 29.93 -9.02
CA GLY A 319 -12.96 29.58 -7.75
C GLY A 319 -13.88 28.35 -7.82
N VAL A 320 -13.80 27.56 -8.88
CA VAL A 320 -14.52 26.29 -9.07
C VAL A 320 -13.58 25.13 -8.73
N LYS A 321 -13.81 24.47 -7.58
CA LYS A 321 -12.94 23.38 -7.11
C LYS A 321 -13.29 22.06 -7.79
N LEU A 322 -12.79 21.90 -9.01
CA LEU A 322 -12.91 20.68 -9.77
C LEU A 322 -11.89 19.65 -9.28
N SER A 323 -12.32 18.41 -9.08
CA SER A 323 -11.45 17.23 -8.92
C SER A 323 -12.09 16.04 -9.65
N GLY A 324 -11.47 14.86 -9.65
CA GLY A 324 -12.06 13.69 -10.30
C GLY A 324 -11.03 12.63 -10.66
N GLY A 325 -11.50 11.56 -11.30
CA GLY A 325 -10.68 10.40 -11.69
C GLY A 325 -10.82 10.04 -13.17
N GLY A 326 -9.71 9.63 -13.78
CA GLY A 326 -9.63 9.36 -15.22
C GLY A 326 -9.51 7.87 -15.55
N PHE A 327 -8.28 7.36 -15.62
CA PHE A 327 -7.97 6.00 -16.03
C PHE A 327 -8.49 4.94 -15.04
N ARG A 328 -8.98 3.82 -15.58
CA ARG A 328 -9.39 2.62 -14.84
C ARG A 328 -8.87 1.38 -15.55
N THR A 329 -8.31 0.42 -14.84
CA THR A 329 -7.86 -0.85 -15.43
C THR A 329 -9.04 -1.72 -15.88
N ALA A 330 -8.78 -2.70 -16.76
CA ALA A 330 -9.79 -3.68 -17.17
C ALA A 330 -10.35 -4.49 -15.98
N ALA A 331 -9.49 -4.84 -15.02
CA ALA A 331 -9.90 -5.57 -13.81
C ALA A 331 -10.87 -4.74 -12.95
N GLU A 332 -10.58 -3.44 -12.78
CA GLU A 332 -11.47 -2.53 -12.07
C GLU A 332 -12.78 -2.31 -12.83
N GLN A 333 -12.75 -2.24 -14.17
CA GLN A 333 -13.98 -2.15 -14.96
C GLN A 333 -14.85 -3.42 -14.81
N ILE A 334 -14.24 -4.61 -14.74
CA ILE A 334 -14.94 -5.87 -14.46
C ILE A 334 -15.59 -5.82 -13.07
N ALA A 335 -14.85 -5.40 -12.05
CA ALA A 335 -15.36 -5.31 -10.68
C ALA A 335 -16.51 -4.30 -10.55
N LEU A 336 -16.34 -3.10 -11.11
CA LEU A 336 -17.37 -2.05 -11.10
C LEU A 336 -18.64 -2.51 -11.83
N ARG A 337 -18.48 -3.27 -12.91
CA ARG A 337 -19.64 -3.79 -13.63
C ARG A 337 -20.35 -4.91 -12.88
N ALA A 338 -19.62 -5.80 -12.24
CA ALA A 338 -20.21 -6.82 -11.36
C ALA A 338 -21.03 -6.15 -10.24
N GLN A 339 -20.52 -5.07 -9.66
CA GLN A 339 -21.21 -4.28 -8.63
C GLN A 339 -22.47 -3.60 -9.16
N ASN A 340 -22.38 -2.91 -10.29
CA ASN A 340 -23.48 -2.07 -10.78
C ASN A 340 -24.53 -2.84 -11.58
N CYS A 341 -24.18 -4.03 -12.10
CA CYS A 341 -25.03 -4.81 -13.01
C CYS A 341 -25.31 -6.24 -12.52
N GLY A 342 -24.62 -6.74 -11.49
CA GLY A 342 -24.63 -8.15 -11.06
C GLY A 342 -23.49 -8.96 -11.72
N GLU A 343 -22.92 -9.92 -10.99
CA GLU A 343 -21.80 -10.75 -11.44
C GLU A 343 -22.10 -11.53 -12.73
N GLU A 344 -23.37 -11.93 -12.91
CA GLU A 344 -23.84 -12.64 -14.10
C GLU A 344 -23.91 -11.76 -15.35
N ASN A 345 -23.85 -10.43 -15.20
CA ASN A 345 -24.06 -9.45 -16.25
C ASN A 345 -22.79 -8.69 -16.68
N ILE A 346 -21.61 -9.11 -16.21
CA ILE A 346 -20.32 -8.46 -16.53
C ILE A 346 -20.11 -8.32 -18.05
N TYR A 347 -20.45 -9.32 -18.86
CA TYR A 347 -20.28 -9.25 -20.32
C TYR A 347 -21.59 -9.11 -21.09
N ASN A 348 -22.70 -8.87 -20.39
CA ASN A 348 -24.01 -8.67 -21.01
C ASN A 348 -24.18 -7.19 -21.40
N GLN A 349 -24.13 -6.88 -22.69
CA GLN A 349 -24.28 -5.52 -23.21
C GLN A 349 -25.65 -4.89 -22.90
N ASP A 350 -26.69 -5.73 -22.75
CA ASP A 350 -28.08 -5.31 -22.56
C ASP A 350 -28.45 -5.20 -21.06
N ALA A 351 -27.46 -5.41 -20.17
CA ALA A 351 -27.67 -5.32 -18.73
C ALA A 351 -28.10 -3.92 -18.29
N VAL A 352 -29.10 -3.86 -17.42
CA VAL A 352 -29.56 -2.62 -16.79
C VAL A 352 -28.73 -2.37 -15.53
N CYS A 353 -27.70 -1.55 -15.66
CA CYS A 353 -26.80 -1.18 -14.57
C CYS A 353 -27.28 0.08 -13.83
N LYS A 354 -26.92 0.22 -12.54
CA LYS A 354 -27.16 1.44 -11.75
C LYS A 354 -25.90 1.83 -10.96
N PRO A 355 -25.22 2.96 -11.31
CA PRO A 355 -25.42 3.77 -12.52
C PRO A 355 -25.12 2.99 -13.80
N PRO A 356 -25.46 3.52 -15.00
CA PRO A 356 -24.95 2.97 -16.25
C PRO A 356 -23.46 2.68 -16.15
N THR A 357 -23.04 1.50 -16.57
CA THR A 357 -21.63 1.12 -16.55
C THR A 357 -21.34 0.51 -17.91
N ALA A 358 -20.20 0.79 -18.52
CA ALA A 358 -19.81 0.15 -19.78
C ALA A 358 -19.35 -1.29 -19.53
N TYR A 359 -19.51 -2.18 -20.51
CA TYR A 359 -18.91 -3.52 -20.42
C TYR A 359 -17.40 -3.46 -20.69
N PRO A 360 -16.60 -4.38 -20.11
CA PRO A 360 -15.15 -4.32 -20.19
C PRO A 360 -14.65 -4.28 -21.65
N GLY A 361 -13.62 -3.47 -21.90
CA GLY A 361 -13.04 -3.20 -23.21
C GLY A 361 -13.71 -2.06 -23.99
N TYR A 362 -14.81 -1.50 -23.50
CA TYR A 362 -15.57 -0.44 -24.18
C TYR A 362 -15.67 0.85 -23.37
N SER A 363 -15.24 0.83 -22.10
CA SER A 363 -15.19 2.02 -21.26
C SER A 363 -14.11 2.98 -21.72
N ASN A 364 -14.41 4.27 -21.77
CA ASN A 364 -13.40 5.29 -22.04
C ASN A 364 -12.43 5.48 -20.86
N HIS A 365 -12.82 5.09 -19.64
CA HIS A 365 -11.90 5.05 -18.50
C HIS A 365 -10.78 4.03 -18.72
N GLU A 366 -11.06 2.90 -19.38
CA GLU A 366 -10.04 1.90 -19.76
C GLU A 366 -9.00 2.42 -20.77
N SER A 367 -9.23 3.60 -21.34
CA SER A 367 -8.28 4.28 -22.22
C SER A 367 -7.78 5.61 -21.65
N GLY A 368 -8.17 5.99 -20.43
CA GLY A 368 -7.89 7.33 -19.88
C GLY A 368 -8.48 8.47 -20.71
N LEU A 369 -9.58 8.21 -21.41
CA LEU A 369 -10.28 9.16 -22.30
C LEU A 369 -11.61 9.65 -21.74
N ALA A 370 -11.93 9.25 -20.51
CA ALA A 370 -13.04 9.74 -19.73
C ALA A 370 -12.54 10.21 -18.37
N ILE A 371 -13.30 11.11 -17.77
CA ILE A 371 -13.09 11.64 -16.44
C ILE A 371 -14.44 11.71 -15.73
N ASP A 372 -14.50 11.15 -14.53
CA ASP A 372 -15.60 11.33 -13.60
C ASP A 372 -15.25 12.48 -12.65
N PHE A 373 -15.89 13.63 -12.85
CA PHE A 373 -15.62 14.86 -12.10
C PHE A 373 -16.42 14.97 -10.81
N ARG A 374 -15.79 15.60 -9.83
CA ARG A 374 -16.32 16.00 -8.53
C ARG A 374 -16.30 17.52 -8.42
N CYS A 375 -17.16 18.05 -7.55
CA CYS A 375 -17.26 19.47 -7.26
C CYS A 375 -17.08 19.69 -5.77
N ASP A 376 -16.10 20.49 -5.35
CA ASP A 376 -15.80 20.71 -3.93
C ASP A 376 -15.59 19.39 -3.14
N GLY A 377 -15.01 18.39 -3.80
CA GLY A 377 -14.78 17.06 -3.22
C GLY A 377 -16.03 16.17 -3.14
N VAL A 378 -17.19 16.59 -3.64
CA VAL A 378 -18.40 15.75 -3.68
C VAL A 378 -18.77 15.32 -5.11
N GLY A 379 -19.42 14.15 -5.22
CA GLY A 379 -19.88 13.64 -6.51
C GLY A 379 -20.85 14.60 -7.22
N MET A 380 -20.67 14.79 -8.52
CA MET A 380 -21.44 15.76 -9.31
C MET A 380 -22.75 15.15 -9.81
N ASN A 381 -23.77 15.10 -8.95
CA ASN A 381 -25.07 14.47 -9.26
C ASN A 381 -26.10 15.35 -9.97
N SER A 382 -25.78 16.63 -10.25
CA SER A 382 -26.71 17.58 -10.88
C SER A 382 -26.02 18.43 -11.94
N GLN A 383 -26.72 18.64 -13.07
CA GLN A 383 -26.31 19.58 -14.12
C GLN A 383 -26.43 21.05 -13.70
N SER A 384 -26.99 21.32 -12.53
CA SER A 384 -27.04 22.68 -11.95
C SER A 384 -25.87 22.98 -11.03
N SER A 385 -24.92 22.05 -10.84
CA SER A 385 -23.77 22.31 -9.97
C SER A 385 -22.86 23.38 -10.59
N PRO A 386 -22.19 24.22 -9.77
CA PRO A 386 -21.25 25.22 -10.29
C PRO A 386 -20.17 24.60 -11.20
N CYS A 387 -19.66 23.42 -10.82
CA CYS A 387 -18.67 22.70 -11.61
C CYS A 387 -19.22 22.18 -12.94
N PHE A 388 -20.45 21.66 -12.96
CA PHE A 388 -21.07 21.22 -14.21
C PHE A 388 -21.27 22.39 -15.15
N VAL A 389 -21.83 23.50 -14.64
CA VAL A 389 -22.08 24.70 -15.43
C VAL A 389 -20.78 25.27 -16.00
N TRP A 390 -19.70 25.26 -15.19
CA TRP A 390 -18.37 25.68 -15.62
C TRP A 390 -17.80 24.76 -16.71
N LEU A 391 -17.88 23.44 -16.54
CA LEU A 391 -17.42 22.46 -17.53
C LEU A 391 -18.24 22.49 -18.83
N ALA A 392 -19.55 22.73 -18.73
CA ALA A 392 -20.46 22.83 -19.87
C ALA A 392 -20.22 24.06 -20.73
N ASN A 393 -19.48 25.05 -20.22
CA ASN A 393 -19.01 26.13 -21.04
C ASN A 393 -17.85 25.65 -21.93
N LYS A 394 -18.13 25.49 -23.23
CA LYS A 394 -17.21 24.89 -24.21
C LYS A 394 -15.85 25.59 -24.32
N SER A 395 -15.74 26.88 -23.98
CA SER A 395 -14.43 27.56 -23.95
C SER A 395 -13.46 26.90 -22.98
N ASN A 396 -13.99 26.26 -21.94
CA ASN A 396 -13.24 25.76 -20.79
C ASN A 396 -12.93 24.26 -20.93
N ASN A 397 -13.57 23.54 -21.85
CA ASN A 397 -13.36 22.11 -22.09
C ASN A 397 -13.59 21.72 -23.55
N PRO A 398 -12.67 22.09 -24.47
CA PRO A 398 -12.86 21.79 -25.90
C PRO A 398 -12.74 20.30 -26.25
N THR A 399 -12.23 19.46 -25.34
CA THR A 399 -11.91 18.05 -25.59
C THR A 399 -12.86 17.03 -25.00
N LEU A 400 -13.68 17.40 -24.02
CA LEU A 400 -14.60 16.45 -23.38
C LEU A 400 -16.05 16.87 -23.55
N ILE A 401 -16.89 15.86 -23.66
CA ILE A 401 -18.32 15.95 -23.87
C ILE A 401 -18.97 15.20 -22.71
N ASN A 402 -19.95 15.84 -22.06
CA ASN A 402 -20.70 15.17 -21.00
C ASN A 402 -21.54 14.01 -21.56
N PHE A 403 -21.55 12.88 -20.86
CA PHE A 403 -22.56 11.87 -21.08
C PHE A 403 -23.87 12.29 -20.41
N SER A 404 -24.92 12.48 -21.20
CA SER A 404 -26.14 13.15 -20.73
C SER A 404 -26.88 12.46 -19.57
N LYS A 405 -26.60 11.18 -19.30
CA LYS A 405 -27.20 10.43 -18.19
C LYS A 405 -26.44 10.60 -16.87
N GLU A 406 -25.22 11.08 -16.93
CA GLU A 406 -24.27 11.11 -15.82
C GLU A 406 -23.61 12.49 -15.77
N PRO A 407 -24.12 13.42 -14.94
CA PRO A 407 -23.59 14.78 -14.92
C PRO A 407 -22.09 14.84 -14.57
N TRP A 408 -21.60 13.87 -13.78
CA TRP A 408 -20.18 13.72 -13.42
C TRP A 408 -19.29 13.21 -14.57
N HIS A 409 -19.84 12.49 -15.56
CA HIS A 409 -19.04 11.77 -16.54
C HIS A 409 -18.78 12.58 -17.81
N TRP A 410 -17.52 12.74 -18.18
CA TRP A 410 -17.08 13.52 -19.34
C TRP A 410 -16.02 12.75 -20.12
N SER A 411 -16.24 12.56 -21.42
CA SER A 411 -15.34 11.78 -22.27
C SER A 411 -15.15 12.41 -23.64
N VAL A 412 -14.13 11.98 -24.38
CA VAL A 412 -13.82 12.55 -25.70
C VAL A 412 -14.92 12.33 -26.76
N ASP A 413 -15.85 11.42 -26.53
CA ASP A 413 -16.96 11.08 -27.43
C ASP A 413 -18.35 11.15 -26.75
N GLY A 414 -18.41 11.56 -25.48
CA GLY A 414 -19.67 11.70 -24.72
C GLY A 414 -20.35 10.38 -24.39
N LYS A 415 -19.57 9.30 -24.29
CA LYS A 415 -20.02 7.94 -23.96
C LYS A 415 -19.27 7.34 -22.79
#